data_AF-B8AUP7-F1
#
_entry.id   AF-B8AUP7-F1
#
_cell.length_a   1.000
_cell.length_b   1.000
_cell.length_c   1.000
_cell.angle_alpha   90.00
_cell.angle_beta   90.00
_cell.angle_gamma   90.00
#
_symmetry.space_group_name_H-M   'P 1'
#
loop_
_entity.id
_entity.type
_entity.pdbx_description
1 polymer ?
#
loop_
_entity_poly.entity_id
_entity_poly.type
_entity_poly.pdbx_seq_one_letter_code
_entity_poly.pdbx_strand_id
1 'polypeptide(L)'
;MLVDPDLQSGFVEHEVESLIQVALLCTQGSPMDRPKMSEVVRMLEGDGLAERWEEWQKVEVVRQEAELAPRHNDWIVDSTYNLRAMELSGPR
;
A
#
# COMPACT_ATOMS: atom_id res chain seq x y z
N MET A 1 -19.32 4.47 1.09
CA MET A 1 -18.74 5.14 2.26
C MET A 1 -17.60 4.28 2.74
N LEU A 2 -16.41 4.85 2.98
CA LEU A 2 -15.22 4.08 3.44
C LEU A 2 -15.26 3.81 4.96
N VAL A 3 -16.15 4.50 5.67
CA VAL A 3 -16.38 4.37 7.11
C VAL A 3 -17.55 3.41 7.34
N ASP A 4 -17.46 2.65 8.42
CA ASP A 4 -18.53 1.78 8.89
C ASP A 4 -19.83 2.57 9.10
N PRO A 5 -20.97 2.17 8.49
CA PRO A 5 -22.27 2.80 8.73
C PRO A 5 -22.68 2.85 10.21
N ASP A 6 -22.23 1.89 11.02
CA ASP A 6 -22.58 1.80 12.44
C ASP A 6 -21.90 2.90 13.28
N LEU A 7 -20.85 3.54 12.75
CA LEU A 7 -20.23 4.72 13.37
C LEU A 7 -21.10 5.99 13.28
N GLN A 8 -22.14 5.98 12.44
CA GLN A 8 -23.08 7.09 12.25
C GLN A 8 -22.36 8.43 12.02
N SER A 9 -22.54 9.43 12.91
CA SER A 9 -21.84 10.71 12.90
C SER A 9 -20.82 10.83 14.04
N GLY A 10 -20.36 9.71 14.59
CA GLY A 10 -19.46 9.62 15.73
C GLY A 10 -17.97 9.80 15.38
N PHE A 11 -17.66 10.30 14.19
CA PHE A 11 -16.28 10.50 13.73
C PHE A 11 -16.11 11.86 13.09
N VAL A 12 -14.86 12.33 13.08
CA VAL A 12 -14.45 13.50 12.32
C VAL A 12 -13.91 13.01 10.97
N GLU A 13 -14.53 13.46 9.88
CA GLU A 13 -14.18 13.04 8.52
C GLU A 13 -12.69 13.24 8.20
N HIS A 14 -12.12 14.38 8.61
CA HIS A 14 -10.70 14.68 8.43
C HIS A 14 -9.77 13.74 9.20
N GLU A 15 -10.14 13.31 10.41
CA GLU A 15 -9.33 12.37 11.20
C GLU A 15 -9.34 10.98 10.54
N VAL A 16 -10.50 10.57 10.04
CA VAL A 16 -10.65 9.33 9.27
C VAL A 16 -9.79 9.37 8.01
N GLU A 17 -9.86 10.45 7.24
CA GLU A 17 -9.05 10.62 6.04
C GLU A 17 -7.56 10.53 6.36
N SER A 18 -7.11 11.26 7.39
CA SER A 18 -5.71 11.24 7.85
C SER A 18 -5.27 9.82 8.25
N LEU A 19 -6.12 9.08 8.96
CA LEU A 19 -5.85 7.69 9.34
C LEU A 19 -5.74 6.75 8.13
N ILE A 20 -6.60 6.93 7.13
CA ILE A 20 -6.54 6.15 5.89
C ILE A 20 -5.24 6.44 5.15
N GLN A 21 -4.82 7.70 5.04
CA GLN A 21 -3.56 8.09 4.40
C GLN A 21 -2.36 7.45 5.11
N VAL A 22 -2.31 7.52 6.44
CA VAL A 22 -1.27 6.87 7.25
C VAL A 22 -1.27 5.35 7.04
N ALA A 23 -2.44 4.71 7.03
CA ALA A 23 -2.56 3.26 6.81
C ALA A 23 -2.04 2.84 5.42
N LEU A 24 -2.34 3.61 4.38
CA LEU A 24 -1.84 3.37 3.02
C LEU A 24 -0.32 3.52 2.95
N LEU A 25 0.26 4.54 3.60
CA LEU A 25 1.72 4.70 3.69
C LEU A 25 2.39 3.54 4.44
N CYS A 26 1.75 3.01 5.50
CA CYS A 26 2.28 1.89 6.30
C CYS A 26 2.19 0.53 5.59
N THR A 27 1.27 0.38 4.64
CA THR A 27 0.99 -0.90 3.96
C THR A 27 1.63 -1.01 2.58
N GLN A 28 2.56 -0.10 2.24
CA GLN A 28 3.30 -0.12 0.98
C GLN A 28 4.00 -1.47 0.73
N GLY A 29 3.97 -1.93 -0.52
CA GLY A 29 4.47 -3.25 -0.90
C GLY A 29 5.96 -3.44 -0.60
N SER A 30 6.76 -2.40 -0.82
CA SER A 30 8.17 -2.36 -0.44
C SER A 30 8.32 -1.97 1.04
N PRO A 31 9.04 -2.77 1.86
CA PRO A 31 9.31 -2.43 3.25
C PRO A 31 10.12 -1.14 3.44
N MET A 32 10.90 -0.73 2.43
CA MET A 32 11.75 0.45 2.50
C MET A 32 10.97 1.77 2.41
N ASP A 33 9.78 1.74 1.80
CA ASP A 33 8.95 2.93 1.60
C ASP A 33 8.02 3.19 2.80
N ARG A 34 7.84 2.18 3.66
CA ARG A 34 7.02 2.26 4.85
C ARG A 34 7.65 3.23 5.86
N PRO A 35 6.87 4.15 6.44
CA PRO A 35 7.37 5.08 7.45
C PRO A 35 7.84 4.33 8.70
N LYS A 36 8.82 4.90 9.39
CA LYS A 36 9.19 4.43 10.74
C LYS A 36 8.05 4.71 11.71
N MET A 37 7.90 3.90 12.75
CA MET A 37 6.87 4.14 13.79
C MET A 37 6.97 5.53 14.43
N SER A 38 8.17 6.09 14.57
CA SER A 38 8.35 7.48 15.05
C SER A 38 7.79 8.52 14.08
N GLU A 39 7.85 8.29 12.78
CA GLU A 39 7.26 9.16 11.76
C GLU A 39 5.73 9.00 11.76
N VAL A 40 5.24 7.77 11.94
CA VAL A 40 3.80 7.50 12.09
C VAL A 40 3.21 8.27 13.28
N VAL A 41 3.87 8.25 14.43
CA VAL A 41 3.42 9.02 15.61
C VAL A 41 3.38 10.52 15.30
N ARG A 42 4.42 11.07 14.67
CA ARG A 42 4.43 12.50 14.28
C ARG A 42 3.31 12.86 13.31
N MET A 43 3.04 12.01 12.32
CA MET A 43 1.92 12.20 11.39
C MET A 43 0.57 12.20 12.12
N LEU A 44 0.38 11.31 13.10
CA LEU A 44 -0.84 11.26 13.92
C LEU A 44 -0.96 12.44 14.90
N GLU A 45 0.16 13.03 15.30
CA GLU A 45 0.20 14.28 16.09
C GLU A 45 -0.03 15.54 15.23
N GLY A 46 -0.16 15.38 13.90
CA GLY A 46 -0.48 16.45 12.95
C GLY A 46 0.72 17.03 12.19
N ASP A 47 1.88 16.37 12.22
CA ASP A 47 3.12 16.87 11.61
C ASP A 47 3.59 15.97 10.45
N GLY A 48 3.84 16.56 9.27
CA GLY A 48 4.52 15.90 8.15
C GLY A 48 3.68 14.97 7.27
N LEU A 49 2.38 14.79 7.56
CA LEU A 49 1.53 13.89 6.78
C LEU A 49 1.24 14.43 5.37
N ALA A 50 0.92 15.73 5.27
CA ALA A 50 0.52 16.34 4.00
C ALA A 50 1.65 16.31 2.96
N GLU A 51 2.87 16.67 3.38
CA GLU A 51 4.05 16.66 2.51
C GLU A 51 4.36 15.25 2.02
N ARG A 52 4.37 14.28 2.93
CA ARG A 52 4.65 12.88 2.60
C ARG A 52 3.57 12.27 1.70
N TRP A 53 2.31 12.63 1.93
CA TRP A 53 1.19 12.18 1.10
C TRP A 53 1.29 12.70 -0.34
N GLU A 54 1.69 13.96 -0.51
CA GLU A 54 1.89 14.54 -1.84
C GLU A 54 3.03 13.85 -2.61
N GLU A 55 4.13 13.52 -1.93
CA GLU A 55 5.23 12.74 -2.50
C GLU A 55 4.76 11.36 -2.95
N TRP A 56 4.00 10.66 -2.11
CA TRP A 56 3.47 9.35 -2.42
C TRP A 56 2.53 9.36 -3.62
N GLN A 57 1.63 10.34 -3.72
CA GLN A 57 0.72 10.47 -4.86
C GLN A 57 1.47 10.63 -6.18
N LYS A 58 2.55 11.42 -6.21
CA LYS A 58 3.38 11.58 -7.41
C LYS A 58 3.99 10.26 -7.86
N VAL A 59 4.49 9.47 -6.91
CA VAL A 59 5.12 8.16 -7.21
C VAL A 59 4.09 7.13 -7.66
N GLU A 60 2.92 7.07 -7.02
CA GLU A 60 1.86 6.11 -7.36
C GLU A 60 1.26 6.36 -8.75
N VAL A 61 1.04 7.64 -9.11
CA VAL A 61 0.57 8.01 -10.46
C VAL A 61 1.56 7.53 -11.53
N VAL A 62 2.86 7.76 -11.32
CA VAL A 62 3.92 7.29 -12.23
C VAL A 62 3.93 5.76 -12.32
N ARG A 63 3.71 5.05 -11.21
CA ARG A 63 3.64 3.59 -11.19
C ARG A 63 2.46 3.06 -12.00
N GLN A 64 1.27 3.64 -11.83
CA GLN A 64 0.09 3.26 -12.60
C GLN A 64 0.27 3.53 -14.10
N GLU A 65 0.89 4.64 -14.47
CA GLU A 65 1.22 4.93 -15.87
C GLU A 65 2.18 3.89 -16.46
N ALA A 66 3.18 3.46 -15.70
CA ALA A 66 4.12 2.41 -16.12
C ALA A 66 3.48 1.02 -16.22
N GLU A 67 2.44 0.73 -15.43
CA GLU A 67 1.68 -0.52 -15.49
C GLU A 67 0.65 -0.55 -16.63
N LEU A 68 0.09 0.61 -17.00
CA LEU A 68 -0.84 0.78 -18.12
C LEU A 68 -0.16 0.90 -19.48
N ALA A 69 1.17 1.11 -19.51
CA ALA A 69 1.95 1.06 -20.74
C ALA A 69 1.81 -0.33 -21.39
N PRO A 70 1.63 -0.44 -22.73
CA PRO A 70 1.48 -1.72 -23.39
C PRO A 70 2.69 -2.61 -23.09
N ARG A 71 2.48 -3.66 -22.31
CA ARG A 71 3.49 -4.71 -22.12
C ARG A 71 3.68 -5.38 -23.47
N HIS A 72 4.77 -5.06 -24.17
CA HIS A 72 5.32 -5.97 -25.18
C HIS A 72 5.74 -7.23 -24.41
N ASN A 73 4.83 -8.21 -24.34
CA ASN A 73 5.02 -9.46 -23.62
C ASN A 73 6.03 -10.32 -24.36
N ASP A 74 7.32 -10.10 -24.12
CA ASP A 74 8.39 -11.01 -24.57
C ASP A 74 8.60 -12.20 -23.61
N TRP A 75 7.81 -12.29 -22.53
CA TRP A 75 8.01 -13.24 -21.44
C TRP A 75 7.07 -14.46 -21.45
N ILE A 76 6.16 -14.58 -22.44
CA ILE A 76 5.17 -15.68 -22.49
C ILE A 76 5.76 -16.99 -23.06
N VAL A 77 7.05 -17.06 -23.36
CA VAL A 77 7.67 -18.26 -23.98
C VAL A 77 8.70 -18.96 -23.09
N ASP A 78 8.71 -18.80 -21.74
CA ASP A 78 9.74 -19.56 -20.98
C ASP A 78 9.54 -19.86 -19.48
N SER A 79 8.35 -19.90 -18.86
CA SER A 79 8.31 -20.21 -17.40
C SER A 79 7.24 -21.19 -16.90
N THR A 80 6.56 -21.91 -17.81
CA THR A 80 5.61 -22.97 -17.41
C THR A 80 6.31 -24.26 -16.90
N TYR A 81 7.64 -24.34 -16.89
CA TYR A 81 8.37 -25.59 -16.61
C TYR A 81 9.13 -25.65 -15.27
N ASN A 82 9.00 -24.66 -14.37
CA ASN A 82 9.80 -24.63 -13.13
C ASN A 82 9.03 -24.37 -11.81
N LEU A 83 7.74 -24.72 -11.72
CA LEU A 83 7.14 -24.90 -10.39
C LEU A 83 7.51 -26.27 -9.83
N ARG A 84 8.61 -26.37 -9.08
CA ARG A 84 8.82 -27.53 -8.19
C ARG A 84 7.83 -27.42 -7.03
N ALA A 85 6.97 -28.41 -6.88
CA ALA A 85 6.08 -28.53 -5.73
C ALA A 85 6.90 -28.61 -4.43
N MET A 86 6.49 -27.84 -3.43
CA MET A 86 7.09 -27.86 -2.10
C MET A 86 6.43 -28.99 -1.31
N GLU A 87 7.13 -30.09 -1.08
CA GLU A 87 6.61 -31.23 -0.31
C GLU A 87 6.57 -30.88 1.18
N LEU A 88 5.36 -30.80 1.74
CA LEU A 88 5.18 -30.71 3.19
C LEU A 88 5.33 -32.12 3.77
N SER A 89 6.32 -32.34 4.64
CA SER A 89 6.55 -33.65 5.27
C SER A 89 5.27 -34.12 5.98
N GLY A 90 4.84 -35.34 5.66
CA GLY A 90 3.58 -35.91 6.13
C GLY A 90 3.45 -36.07 7.66
N PRO A 91 2.26 -36.50 8.13
CA PRO A 91 1.93 -36.55 9.56
C PRO A 91 2.78 -37.60 10.30
N ARG A 92 3.18 -37.24 11.52
CA ARG A 92 3.95 -38.08 12.46
C ARG A 92 3.11 -39.18 13.06
#